data_AF-A0A3D1BEU3-F1
#
_entry.id   AF-A0A3D1BEU3-F1
#
_cell.length_a   1.000
_cell.length_b   1.000
_cell.length_c   1.000
_cell.angle_alpha   90.00
_cell.angle_beta   90.00
_cell.angle_gamma   90.00
#
_symmetry.space_group_name_H-M   'P 1'
#
loop_
_entity.id
_entity.type
_entity.pdbx_description
1 polymer ?
#
loop_
_entity_poly.entity_id
_entity_poly.type
_entity_poly.pdbx_seq_one_letter_code
_entity_poly.pdbx_strand_id
1 'polypeptide(L)'
;MRTPGTNLQIRTNLKRMNKLRNTLFLGLAAGIFALTSCGEQSSPTTSGDSLSEGASVTQRTTRLKKIFRAAPTPMETARIVQKTGAQFSQEHLHSALAASNYVTADRQAINLGVYGADLSYATIFEENAISLTYLEVVKSLARDLGVGDVIGDDLLTRAEENRARQDS
;
A
#
# COMPACT_ATOMS: atom_id res chain seq x y z
N MET A 1 -66.06 20.59 -22.64
CA MET A 1 -65.27 20.98 -23.83
C MET A 1 -63.79 20.99 -23.45
N ARG A 2 -62.99 20.07 -23.98
CA ARG A 2 -61.57 19.86 -23.61
C ARG A 2 -60.71 20.83 -24.44
N THR A 3 -60.03 21.77 -23.78
CA THR A 3 -59.24 22.82 -24.43
C THR A 3 -57.95 22.27 -25.08
N PRO A 4 -57.60 22.67 -26.33
CA PRO A 4 -56.51 22.10 -27.13
C PRO A 4 -55.10 22.63 -26.79
N GLY A 5 -54.85 23.11 -25.57
CA GLY A 5 -53.61 23.80 -25.19
C GLY A 5 -52.49 22.91 -24.62
N THR A 6 -52.77 21.68 -24.21
CA THR A 6 -51.80 20.84 -23.45
C THR A 6 -50.89 19.98 -24.33
N ASN A 7 -51.30 19.66 -25.56
CA ASN A 7 -50.56 18.73 -26.43
C ASN A 7 -49.38 19.37 -27.19
N LEU A 8 -49.33 20.71 -27.31
CA LEU A 8 -48.26 21.40 -28.03
C LEU A 8 -47.01 21.63 -27.15
N GLN A 9 -47.21 21.87 -25.84
CA GLN A 9 -46.15 22.05 -24.85
C GLN A 9 -45.35 20.77 -24.58
N ILE A 10 -45.95 19.59 -24.73
CA ILE A 10 -45.28 18.31 -24.48
C ILE A 10 -44.33 17.96 -25.65
N ARG A 11 -44.75 18.22 -26.89
CA ARG A 11 -43.95 17.93 -28.10
C ARG A 11 -42.72 18.83 -28.24
N THR A 12 -42.79 20.07 -27.76
CA THR A 12 -41.65 21.01 -27.79
C THR A 12 -40.57 20.63 -26.77
N ASN A 13 -40.96 20.20 -25.56
CA ASN A 13 -40.02 19.78 -24.52
C ASN A 13 -39.27 18.49 -24.87
N LEU A 14 -39.94 17.50 -25.47
CA LEU A 14 -39.31 16.24 -25.87
C LEU A 14 -38.25 16.42 -26.97
N LYS A 15 -38.49 17.33 -27.93
CA LYS A 15 -37.53 17.66 -29.00
C LYS A 15 -36.31 18.44 -28.46
N ARG A 16 -36.49 19.27 -27.42
CA ARG A 16 -35.43 20.04 -26.76
C ARG A 16 -34.50 19.13 -25.93
N MET A 17 -35.05 18.15 -25.24
CA MET A 17 -34.29 17.18 -24.43
C MET A 17 -33.45 16.22 -25.28
N ASN A 18 -33.94 15.79 -26.45
CA ASN A 18 -33.19 14.90 -27.34
C ASN A 18 -32.06 15.63 -28.11
N LYS A 19 -32.24 16.93 -28.39
CA LYS A 19 -31.17 17.78 -28.97
C LYS A 19 -30.05 18.04 -27.96
N LEU A 20 -30.39 18.22 -26.67
CA LEU A 20 -29.43 18.45 -25.59
C LEU A 20 -28.59 17.19 -25.29
N ARG A 21 -29.20 16.00 -25.35
CA ARG A 21 -28.49 14.71 -25.24
C ARG A 21 -27.50 14.50 -26.38
N ASN A 22 -27.86 14.84 -27.62
CA ASN A 22 -26.98 14.62 -28.79
C ASN A 22 -25.82 15.63 -28.88
N THR A 23 -25.95 16.83 -28.30
CA THR A 23 -24.85 17.80 -28.17
C THR A 23 -23.90 17.50 -26.99
N LEU A 24 -24.36 16.76 -25.97
CA LEU A 24 -23.55 16.40 -24.81
C LEU A 24 -22.57 15.24 -25.11
N PHE A 25 -22.95 14.30 -25.99
CA PHE A 25 -22.08 13.18 -26.38
C PHE A 25 -21.02 13.54 -27.44
N LEU A 26 -21.18 14.66 -28.16
CA LEU A 26 -20.20 15.10 -29.18
C LEU A 26 -19.14 16.08 -28.63
N GLY A 27 -19.32 16.60 -27.41
CA GLY A 27 -18.38 17.51 -26.75
C GLY A 27 -17.35 16.83 -25.84
N LEU A 28 -17.60 15.61 -25.36
CA LEU A 28 -16.71 14.93 -24.40
C LEU A 28 -15.58 14.12 -25.08
N ALA A 29 -15.70 13.81 -26.38
CA ALA A 29 -14.65 13.10 -27.14
C ALA A 29 -13.49 14.01 -27.61
N ALA A 30 -13.59 15.33 -27.46
CA ALA A 30 -12.58 16.30 -27.89
C ALA A 30 -11.70 16.85 -26.73
N GLY A 31 -11.90 16.39 -25.49
CA GLY A 31 -11.15 16.84 -24.31
C GLY A 31 -9.92 15.99 -23.95
N ILE A 32 -9.66 14.89 -24.66
CA ILE A 32 -8.64 13.89 -24.28
C ILE A 32 -7.25 14.20 -24.88
N PHE A 33 -7.10 15.21 -25.74
CA PHE A 33 -5.82 15.49 -26.42
C PHE A 33 -4.95 16.63 -25.84
N ALA A 34 -5.32 17.24 -24.71
CA ALA A 34 -4.69 18.48 -24.24
C ALA A 34 -3.83 18.40 -22.95
N LEU A 35 -3.27 17.23 -22.60
CA LEU A 35 -2.31 17.12 -21.48
C LEU A 35 -1.01 16.39 -21.87
N THR A 36 -0.44 16.71 -23.04
CA THR A 36 0.99 16.45 -23.31
C THR A 36 1.77 17.75 -23.21
N SER A 37 1.97 18.24 -21.98
CA SER A 37 2.95 19.30 -21.69
C SER A 37 4.05 18.70 -20.83
N CYS A 38 5.16 18.40 -21.47
CA CYS A 38 6.43 18.11 -20.83
C CYS A 38 6.93 19.41 -20.17
N GLY A 39 7.01 19.41 -18.85
CA GLY A 39 7.70 20.43 -18.07
C GLY A 39 8.82 19.74 -17.30
N GLU A 40 9.96 19.53 -17.95
CA GLU A 40 11.20 19.13 -17.32
C GLU A 40 11.67 20.28 -16.42
N GLN A 41 11.22 20.27 -15.17
CA GLN A 41 11.73 21.11 -14.12
C GLN A 41 12.67 20.26 -13.27
N SER A 42 13.97 20.43 -13.52
CA SER A 42 15.05 19.90 -12.69
C SER A 42 14.94 20.51 -11.28
N SER A 43 14.14 19.87 -10.43
CA SER A 43 14.24 20.01 -8.98
C SER A 43 15.54 19.35 -8.52
N PRO A 44 16.22 19.88 -7.49
CA PRO A 44 17.50 19.36 -7.07
C PRO A 44 17.34 17.89 -6.71
N THR A 45 18.09 17.05 -7.41
CA THR A 45 18.31 15.66 -7.06
C THR A 45 18.86 15.63 -5.65
N THR A 46 18.00 15.40 -4.65
CA THR A 46 18.44 14.72 -3.43
C THR A 46 18.98 13.39 -3.92
N SER A 47 20.30 13.26 -3.93
CA SER A 47 21.03 12.07 -4.32
C SER A 47 20.60 10.88 -3.46
N GLY A 48 19.51 10.23 -3.85
CA GLY A 48 19.34 8.81 -3.62
C GLY A 48 20.40 8.13 -4.47
N ASP A 49 21.53 7.81 -3.84
CA ASP A 49 22.59 6.98 -4.42
C ASP A 49 21.95 5.67 -4.87
N SER A 50 21.59 5.61 -6.14
CA SER A 50 21.18 4.40 -6.84
C SER A 50 22.24 3.34 -6.55
N LEU A 51 21.82 2.18 -6.07
CA LEU A 51 22.68 1.02 -5.82
C LEU A 51 23.57 0.79 -7.05
N SER A 52 24.80 1.30 -7.00
CA SER A 52 25.74 1.13 -8.11
C SER A 52 25.95 -0.37 -8.31
N GLU A 53 25.60 -0.85 -9.50
CA GLU A 53 25.69 -2.25 -9.88
C GLU A 53 27.13 -2.81 -9.79
N GLY A 54 28.14 -1.96 -9.55
CA GLY A 54 29.54 -2.34 -9.32
C GLY A 54 30.06 -2.27 -7.86
N ALA A 55 29.25 -1.92 -6.86
CA ALA A 55 29.73 -1.85 -5.48
C ALA A 55 29.97 -3.25 -4.86
N SER A 56 31.13 -3.44 -4.22
CA SER A 56 31.45 -4.65 -3.43
C SER A 56 30.37 -4.94 -2.38
N VAL A 57 30.13 -6.22 -2.09
CA VAL A 57 29.22 -6.69 -1.02
C VAL A 57 29.54 -6.00 0.32
N THR A 58 30.83 -5.78 0.63
CA THR A 58 31.24 -5.06 1.84
C THR A 58 30.78 -3.60 1.82
N GLN A 59 30.88 -2.91 0.69
CA GLN A 59 30.41 -1.53 0.58
C GLN A 59 28.88 -1.45 0.70
N ARG A 60 28.14 -2.37 0.06
CA ARG A 60 26.68 -2.43 0.15
C ARG A 60 26.23 -2.70 1.59
N THR A 61 26.84 -3.66 2.28
CA THR A 61 26.52 -3.97 3.69
C THR A 61 26.88 -2.83 4.64
N THR A 62 27.99 -2.12 4.44
CA THR A 62 28.32 -0.93 5.24
C THR A 62 27.31 0.19 5.03
N ARG A 63 26.84 0.44 3.80
CA ARG A 63 25.80 1.44 3.53
C ARG A 63 24.46 1.04 4.17
N LEU A 64 24.04 -0.22 4.04
CA LEU A 64 22.84 -0.74 4.69
C LEU A 64 22.90 -0.58 6.22
N LYS A 65 24.04 -0.90 6.85
CA LYS A 65 24.23 -0.69 8.30
C LYS A 65 24.09 0.78 8.71
N LYS A 66 24.52 1.73 7.88
CA LYS A 66 24.32 3.16 8.15
C LYS A 66 22.84 3.54 8.10
N ILE A 67 22.10 3.03 7.10
CA ILE A 67 20.66 3.26 6.97
C ILE A 67 19.91 2.69 8.18
N PHE A 68 20.16 1.42 8.54
CA PHE A 68 19.52 0.78 9.70
C PHE A 68 19.84 1.45 11.04
N ARG A 69 20.95 2.18 11.16
CA ARG A 69 21.28 2.95 12.37
C ARG A 69 20.64 4.34 12.40
N ALA A 70 20.32 4.91 11.24
CA ALA A 70 19.78 6.24 11.12
C ALA A 70 18.24 6.26 11.20
N ALA A 71 17.59 5.18 10.77
CA ALA A 71 16.14 5.03 10.83
C ALA A 71 15.70 4.28 12.10
N PRO A 72 14.58 4.68 12.73
CA PRO A 72 13.96 3.86 13.76
C PRO A 72 13.51 2.52 13.17
N THR A 73 13.49 1.48 14.01
CA THR A 73 12.98 0.16 13.61
C THR A 73 11.47 0.21 13.34
N PRO A 74 10.89 -0.76 12.61
CA PRO A 74 9.44 -0.81 12.39
C PRO A 74 8.62 -0.79 13.68
N MET A 75 9.05 -1.53 14.71
CA MET A 75 8.38 -1.54 16.01
C MET A 75 8.45 -0.18 16.70
N GLU A 76 9.62 0.47 16.71
CA GLU A 76 9.77 1.81 17.29
C GLU A 76 8.94 2.84 16.55
N THR A 77 8.91 2.76 15.21
CA THR A 77 8.10 3.61 14.36
C THR A 77 6.62 3.45 14.66
N ALA A 78 6.13 2.20 14.73
CA ALA A 78 4.76 1.90 15.10
C ALA A 78 4.41 2.43 16.50
N ARG A 79 5.33 2.30 17.48
CA ARG A 79 5.13 2.86 18.84
C ARG A 79 5.07 4.38 18.84
N ILE A 80 5.89 5.05 18.04
CA ILE A 80 5.84 6.51 17.90
C ILE A 80 4.48 6.93 17.35
N VAL A 81 4.00 6.26 16.29
CA VAL A 81 2.67 6.52 15.69
C VAL A 81 1.55 6.26 16.70
N GLN A 82 1.58 5.14 17.42
CA GLN A 82 0.59 4.84 18.46
C GLN A 82 0.54 5.93 19.55
N LYS A 83 1.70 6.45 19.97
CA LYS A 83 1.79 7.51 20.98
C LYS A 83 1.18 8.84 20.53
N THR A 84 0.98 9.07 19.23
CA THR A 84 0.27 10.27 18.77
C THR A 84 -1.24 10.17 18.92
N GLY A 85 -1.77 9.02 19.35
CA GLY A 85 -3.20 8.74 19.39
C GLY A 85 -3.80 8.39 18.02
N ALA A 86 -2.96 8.10 17.03
CA ALA A 86 -3.42 7.50 15.77
C ALA A 86 -4.06 6.14 16.07
N GLN A 87 -5.07 5.78 15.29
CA GLN A 87 -5.73 4.48 15.38
C GLN A 87 -5.11 3.49 14.41
N PHE A 88 -5.26 2.20 14.71
CA PHE A 88 -4.91 1.16 13.78
C PHE A 88 -5.71 1.30 12.48
N SER A 89 -5.08 0.90 11.38
CA SER A 89 -5.66 0.98 10.07
C SER A 89 -5.12 -0.15 9.20
N GLN A 90 -6.02 -1.03 8.77
CA GLN A 90 -5.67 -2.20 7.98
C GLN A 90 -5.32 -1.84 6.53
N GLU A 91 -5.85 -0.73 6.00
CA GLU A 91 -5.58 -0.31 4.62
C GLU A 91 -4.13 0.14 4.39
N HIS A 92 -3.39 0.47 5.44
CA HIS A 92 -1.95 0.77 5.34
C HIS A 92 -1.07 -0.48 5.30
N LEU A 93 -1.64 -1.66 5.54
CA LEU A 93 -0.91 -2.92 5.48
C LEU A 93 -0.80 -3.43 4.05
N HIS A 94 0.33 -4.09 3.77
CA HIS A 94 0.51 -4.78 2.50
C HIS A 94 -0.34 -6.06 2.46
N SER A 95 -1.15 -6.24 1.42
CA SER A 95 -2.09 -7.37 1.34
C SER A 95 -1.42 -8.73 1.60
N ALA A 96 -1.89 -9.47 2.62
CA ALA A 96 -1.41 -10.82 2.91
C ALA A 96 -1.60 -11.80 1.73
N LEU A 97 -2.65 -11.58 0.91
CA LEU A 97 -2.91 -12.40 -0.28
C LEU A 97 -1.86 -12.21 -1.38
N ALA A 98 -1.10 -11.11 -1.36
CA ALA A 98 -0.03 -10.88 -2.33
C ALA A 98 1.19 -11.77 -2.10
N ALA A 99 1.32 -12.39 -0.92
CA ALA A 99 2.50 -13.16 -0.54
C ALA A 99 2.80 -14.32 -1.51
N SER A 100 1.75 -15.00 -1.98
CA SER A 100 1.86 -16.12 -2.92
C SER A 100 2.36 -15.71 -4.31
N ASN A 101 2.34 -14.41 -4.63
CA ASN A 101 2.83 -13.90 -5.91
C ASN A 101 4.36 -13.70 -5.91
N TYR A 102 5.02 -13.82 -4.76
CA TYR A 102 6.48 -13.66 -4.64
C TYR A 102 7.18 -15.00 -4.84
N VAL A 103 7.55 -15.25 -6.10
CA VAL A 103 8.15 -16.53 -6.51
C VAL A 103 9.68 -16.53 -6.44
N THR A 104 10.33 -15.40 -6.72
CA THR A 104 11.79 -15.32 -6.78
C THR A 104 12.37 -14.94 -5.42
N ALA A 105 13.55 -15.49 -5.09
CA ALA A 105 14.18 -15.31 -3.78
C ALA A 105 14.46 -13.83 -3.44
N ASP A 106 14.82 -13.01 -4.42
CA ASP A 106 15.00 -11.57 -4.25
C ASP A 106 13.69 -10.87 -3.86
N ARG A 107 12.58 -11.22 -4.53
CA ARG A 107 11.25 -10.67 -4.21
C ARG A 107 10.75 -11.17 -2.86
N GLN A 108 10.96 -12.43 -2.54
CA GLN A 108 10.61 -13.00 -1.24
C GLN A 108 11.40 -12.30 -0.12
N ALA A 109 12.70 -12.07 -0.29
CA ALA A 109 13.53 -11.43 0.73
C ALA A 109 13.14 -9.97 0.99
N ILE A 110 12.84 -9.21 -0.06
CA ILE A 110 12.35 -7.83 0.09
C ILE A 110 11.00 -7.82 0.82
N ASN A 111 10.07 -8.67 0.39
CA ASN A 111 8.74 -8.70 0.99
C ASN A 111 8.71 -9.33 2.38
N LEU A 112 9.66 -10.20 2.74
CA LEU A 112 9.83 -10.66 4.11
C LEU A 112 10.07 -9.47 5.06
N GLY A 113 10.87 -8.49 4.63
CA GLY A 113 11.07 -7.24 5.38
C GLY A 113 9.80 -6.39 5.48
N VAL A 114 9.03 -6.28 4.39
CA VAL A 114 7.74 -5.55 4.36
C VAL A 114 6.73 -6.18 5.32
N TYR A 115 6.50 -7.49 5.20
CA TYR A 115 5.58 -8.20 6.07
C TYR A 115 6.05 -8.25 7.52
N GLY A 116 7.37 -8.24 7.78
CA GLY A 116 7.92 -8.09 9.13
C GLY A 116 7.62 -6.70 9.74
N ALA A 117 7.61 -5.65 8.92
CA ALA A 117 7.20 -4.32 9.34
C ALA A 117 5.69 -4.24 9.61
N ASP A 118 4.87 -4.84 8.75
CA ASP A 118 3.41 -4.92 8.93
C ASP A 118 3.02 -5.72 10.18
N LEU A 119 3.68 -6.85 10.41
CA LEU A 119 3.54 -7.63 11.65
C LEU A 119 3.89 -6.77 12.87
N SER A 120 4.99 -6.01 12.80
CA SER A 120 5.40 -5.11 13.88
C SER A 120 4.35 -4.04 14.14
N TYR A 121 3.76 -3.46 13.09
CA TYR A 121 2.70 -2.45 13.21
C TYR A 121 1.45 -3.04 13.87
N ALA A 122 0.92 -4.16 13.35
CA ALA A 122 -0.24 -4.84 13.92
C ALA A 122 -0.01 -5.26 15.38
N THR A 123 1.19 -5.76 15.70
CA THR A 123 1.54 -6.20 17.06
C THR A 123 1.56 -5.05 18.05
N ILE A 124 2.12 -3.89 17.67
CA ILE A 124 2.17 -2.71 18.54
C ILE A 124 0.77 -2.18 18.81
N PHE A 125 -0.12 -2.22 17.82
CA PHE A 125 -1.51 -1.80 17.94
C PHE A 125 -2.43 -2.87 18.56
N GLU A 126 -1.88 -4.00 19.00
CA GLU A 126 -2.62 -5.09 19.66
C GLU A 126 -3.73 -5.71 18.78
N GLU A 127 -3.55 -5.68 17.46
CA GLU A 127 -4.46 -6.29 16.50
C GLU A 127 -4.13 -7.77 16.31
N ASN A 128 -4.64 -8.61 17.23
CA ASN A 128 -4.20 -10.01 17.39
C ASN A 128 -4.44 -10.87 16.13
N ALA A 129 -5.66 -10.87 15.60
CA ALA A 129 -6.03 -11.67 14.43
C ALA A 129 -5.21 -11.29 13.19
N ILE A 130 -4.95 -9.99 13.03
CA ILE A 130 -4.13 -9.46 11.95
C ILE A 130 -2.67 -9.86 12.16
N SER A 131 -2.12 -9.65 13.36
CA SER A 131 -0.75 -10.03 13.70
C SER A 131 -0.46 -11.50 13.40
N LEU A 132 -1.39 -12.40 13.71
CA LEU A 132 -1.25 -13.83 13.36
C LEU A 132 -1.21 -14.09 11.87
N THR A 133 -2.09 -13.42 11.12
CA THR A 133 -2.12 -13.54 9.65
C THR A 133 -0.76 -13.14 9.06
N TYR A 134 -0.20 -12.01 9.48
CA TYR A 134 1.11 -11.55 8.99
C TYR A 134 2.26 -12.43 9.50
N LEU A 135 2.13 -12.99 10.70
CA LEU A 135 3.11 -13.92 11.22
C LEU A 135 3.21 -15.20 10.37
N GLU A 136 2.08 -15.74 9.94
CA GLU A 136 2.06 -16.91 9.05
C GLU A 136 2.73 -16.60 7.71
N VAL A 137 2.48 -15.42 7.14
CA VAL A 137 3.14 -14.96 5.90
C VAL A 137 4.66 -14.85 6.09
N VAL A 138 5.11 -14.23 7.17
CA VAL A 138 6.53 -14.09 7.51
C VAL A 138 7.19 -15.46 7.69
N LYS A 139 6.54 -16.39 8.42
CA LYS A 139 7.02 -17.78 8.60
C LYS A 139 7.11 -18.53 7.26
N SER A 140 6.15 -18.34 6.36
CA SER A 140 6.17 -18.97 5.04
C SER A 140 7.33 -18.46 4.20
N LEU A 141 7.45 -17.15 4.04
CA LEU A 141 8.51 -16.53 3.22
C LEU A 141 9.90 -16.88 3.74
N ALA A 142 10.12 -16.88 5.05
CA ALA A 142 11.41 -17.25 5.62
C ALA A 142 11.75 -18.72 5.44
N ARG A 143 10.76 -19.61 5.47
CA ARG A 143 10.95 -21.03 5.15
C ARG A 143 11.38 -21.21 3.71
N ASP A 144 10.71 -20.54 2.77
CA ASP A 144 11.03 -20.61 1.35
C ASP A 144 12.43 -20.05 1.04
N LEU A 145 12.86 -19.05 1.82
CA LEU A 145 14.20 -18.47 1.76
C LEU A 145 15.28 -19.27 2.51
N GLY A 146 14.90 -20.30 3.27
CA GLY A 146 15.84 -21.08 4.08
C GLY A 146 16.40 -20.34 5.30
N VAL A 147 15.69 -19.32 5.81
CA VAL A 147 16.10 -18.48 6.95
C VAL A 147 15.12 -18.56 8.13
N GLY A 148 14.27 -19.60 8.17
CA GLY A 148 13.23 -19.78 9.20
C GLY A 148 13.78 -19.75 10.64
N ASP A 149 14.94 -20.33 10.87
CA ASP A 149 15.58 -20.43 12.20
C ASP A 149 16.11 -19.08 12.72
N VAL A 150 16.16 -18.04 11.87
CA VAL A 150 16.72 -16.72 12.17
C VAL A 150 15.64 -15.68 12.50
N ILE A 151 14.35 -15.99 12.29
CA ILE A 151 13.27 -15.10 12.71
C ILE A 151 13.25 -15.08 14.25
N GLY A 152 13.64 -13.93 14.82
CA GLY A 152 13.83 -13.79 16.26
C GLY A 152 12.56 -13.98 17.09
N ASP A 153 12.73 -14.65 18.23
CA ASP A 153 11.65 -15.05 19.14
C ASP A 153 10.88 -13.87 19.73
N ASP A 154 11.47 -12.70 19.99
CA ASP A 154 10.76 -11.60 20.69
C ASP A 154 9.55 -11.04 19.93
N LEU A 155 9.61 -10.95 18.59
CA LEU A 155 8.46 -10.55 17.76
C LEU A 155 7.41 -11.67 17.70
N LEU A 156 7.90 -12.91 17.62
CA LEU A 156 7.08 -14.10 17.52
C LEU A 156 6.30 -14.35 18.81
N THR A 157 7.00 -14.32 19.94
CA THR A 157 6.45 -14.46 21.29
C THR A 157 5.41 -13.39 21.57
N ARG A 158 5.63 -12.13 21.21
CA ARG A 158 4.60 -11.08 21.41
C ARG A 158 3.37 -11.29 20.55
N ALA A 159 3.54 -11.70 19.29
CA ALA A 159 2.41 -12.03 18.43
C ALA A 159 1.63 -13.26 18.95
N GLU A 160 2.33 -14.23 19.54
CA GLU A 160 1.74 -15.45 20.13
C GLU A 160 1.10 -15.21 21.51
N GLU A 161 1.69 -14.35 22.35
CA GLU A 161 1.11 -13.89 23.63
C GLU A 161 -0.18 -13.10 23.41
N ASN A 162 -0.20 -12.27 22.36
CA ASN A 162 -1.38 -11.55 21.91
C ASN A 162 -2.53 -12.50 21.51
N ARG A 163 -2.23 -13.65 20.88
CA ARG A 163 -3.22 -14.70 20.58
C ARG A 163 -3.85 -15.29 21.84
N ALA A 164 -3.04 -15.57 22.87
CA ALA A 164 -3.52 -16.21 24.10
C ALA A 164 -4.55 -15.34 24.85
N ARG A 165 -4.49 -14.00 24.70
CA ARG A 165 -5.44 -13.07 25.31
C ARG A 165 -6.81 -13.00 24.61
N GLN A 166 -6.93 -13.51 23.39
CA GLN A 166 -8.20 -13.55 22.65
C GLN A 166 -9.02 -14.83 22.93
N ASP A 167 -8.36 -15.90 23.36
CA ASP A 167 -8.98 -17.21 23.68
C ASP A 167 -9.23 -17.42 25.19
N SER A 168 -9.04 -16.36 26.00
CA SER A 168 -9.33 -16.33 27.44
C SER A 168 -10.57 -15.49 27.72
#